data_AF-A0A814HHM7-F1
#
_entry.id   AF-A0A814HHM7-F1
#
_cell.length_a   1.000
_cell.length_b   1.000
_cell.length_c   1.000
_cell.angle_alpha   90.00
_cell.angle_beta   90.00
_cell.angle_gamma   90.00
#
_symmetry.space_group_name_H-M   'P 1'
#
loop_
_entity.id
_entity.type
_entity.pdbx_description
1 polymer ?
#
loop_
_entity_poly.entity_id
_entity_poly.type
_entity_poly.pdbx_seq_one_letter_code
_entity_poly.pdbx_strand_id
1 'polypeptide(L)'
;MFGFDSVSRMTFMRCLPKTYSFLIKELGAVVMKGYNIVGDGTPAALLPILTGYTEIELPESRRGHAGAETVDQYPWIWNQLKDNGYVTQWAEDMQSVGTFQYRLKGFRDPPVDHYGRPFYLFAERINTLKQLCFGSITRLQAMFTWIRNFFDMYPHQPKFSYLFHSYYSHNSNDRLPYADNELLTFLQMMQAHGYLDDTMLIIMADHGARFSALRRTYQGKLEERLPFMSIRMPPKFQAQYPTIMKNLRLNSHRLTTPFDLHETFQHLFQFHARAPYESKSNRSFSLFELVPENRTCAQADVDQHWCACLDWHDILVNTSIIQQYGRAVVDFLNNNNWVWNKKYACDLDYSSSMKILG
;
A
#
# COMPACT_ATOMS: atom_id res chain seq x y z
N MET A 1 11.62 -0.51 -4.00
CA MET A 1 10.42 -0.51 -3.15
C MET A 1 10.49 -1.68 -2.17
N PHE A 2 10.31 -1.41 -0.88
CA PHE A 2 10.12 -2.45 0.13
C PHE A 2 8.89 -2.11 0.96
N GLY A 3 7.99 -3.09 1.15
CA GLY A 3 6.71 -2.86 1.80
C GLY A 3 6.44 -3.80 2.97
N PHE A 4 5.62 -3.34 3.92
CA PHE A 4 5.01 -4.18 4.95
C PHE A 4 3.50 -4.23 4.79
N ASP A 5 2.92 -5.38 5.07
CA ASP A 5 1.48 -5.56 5.14
C ASP A 5 0.88 -4.93 6.41
N SER A 6 -0.27 -4.27 6.33
CA SER A 6 -1.07 -3.93 7.52
C SER A 6 -0.38 -2.99 8.51
N VAL A 7 0.43 -2.04 8.04
CA VAL A 7 1.15 -1.06 8.88
C VAL A 7 0.70 0.37 8.60
N SER A 8 0.00 0.98 9.57
CA SER A 8 -0.34 2.41 9.52
C SER A 8 0.92 3.27 9.67
N ARG A 9 0.87 4.53 9.22
CA ARG A 9 1.97 5.48 9.46
C ARG A 9 2.32 5.58 10.95
N MET A 10 1.31 5.64 11.81
CA MET A 10 1.49 5.76 13.26
C MET A 10 2.07 4.48 13.86
N THR A 11 1.63 3.30 13.41
CA THR A 11 2.23 2.02 13.82
C THR A 11 3.69 1.96 13.40
N PHE A 12 4.03 2.33 12.17
CA PHE A 12 5.43 2.34 11.72
C PHE A 12 6.30 3.20 12.64
N MET A 13 5.84 4.41 12.98
CA MET A 13 6.57 5.31 13.89
C MET A 13 6.71 4.74 15.31
N ARG A 14 5.69 4.05 15.83
CA ARG A 14 5.72 3.45 17.18
C ARG A 14 6.58 2.19 17.24
N CYS A 15 6.49 1.32 16.25
CA CYS A 15 7.10 0.00 16.25
C CYS A 15 8.50 -0.02 15.63
N LEU A 16 8.82 0.91 14.73
CA LEU A 16 10.11 1.00 14.03
C LEU A 16 10.81 2.37 14.27
N PRO A 17 10.95 2.83 15.53
CA PRO A 17 11.41 4.19 15.81
C PRO A 17 12.84 4.46 15.33
N LYS A 18 13.74 3.46 15.37
CA LYS A 18 15.13 3.66 14.94
C LYS A 18 15.21 3.79 13.42
N THR A 19 14.53 2.90 12.70
CA THR A 19 14.39 2.95 11.25
C THR A 19 13.75 4.25 10.81
N TYR A 20 12.64 4.65 11.44
CA TYR A 20 11.97 5.91 11.13
C TYR A 20 12.93 7.10 11.33
N SER A 21 13.66 7.16 12.44
CA SER A 21 14.66 8.21 12.67
C SER A 21 15.74 8.22 11.58
N PHE A 22 16.26 7.06 11.18
CA PHE A 22 17.27 6.94 10.14
C PHE A 22 16.76 7.40 8.77
N LEU A 23 15.55 6.99 8.38
CA LEU A 23 14.91 7.41 7.14
C LEU A 23 14.82 8.93 7.03
N ILE A 24 14.43 9.62 8.10
CA ILE A 24 14.20 11.07 8.06
C ILE A 24 15.47 11.87 8.25
N LYS A 25 16.27 11.54 9.27
CA LYS A 25 17.41 12.37 9.68
C LYS A 25 18.65 12.10 8.84
N GLU A 26 18.90 10.83 8.48
CA GLU A 26 20.11 10.44 7.76
C GLU A 26 19.85 10.36 6.25
N LEU A 27 18.75 9.70 5.84
CA LEU A 27 18.46 9.50 4.41
C LEU A 27 17.69 10.66 3.77
N GLY A 28 17.13 11.58 4.56
CA GLY A 28 16.34 12.70 4.06
C GLY A 28 15.05 12.27 3.34
N ALA A 29 14.48 11.12 3.71
CA ALA A 29 13.24 10.62 3.13
C ALA A 29 12.05 11.54 3.44
N VAL A 30 11.19 11.75 2.45
CA VAL A 30 9.93 12.47 2.59
C VAL A 30 8.83 11.49 2.96
N VAL A 31 8.23 11.65 4.15
CA VAL A 31 7.07 10.85 4.58
C VAL A 31 5.81 11.47 4.01
N MET A 32 5.08 10.71 3.20
CA MET A 32 3.83 11.13 2.59
C MET A 32 2.71 11.09 3.64
N LYS A 33 2.50 12.22 4.33
CA LYS A 33 1.58 12.32 5.45
C LYS A 33 0.10 12.32 5.03
N GLY A 34 -0.21 12.76 3.82
CA GLY A 34 -1.57 12.68 3.27
C GLY A 34 -1.79 11.48 2.35
N TYR A 35 -0.92 10.46 2.40
CA TYR A 35 -1.09 9.25 1.60
C TYR A 35 -2.27 8.42 2.10
N ASN A 36 -3.24 8.20 1.23
CA ASN A 36 -4.53 7.56 1.52
C ASN A 36 -4.73 6.34 0.62
N ILE A 37 -5.28 5.26 1.17
CA ILE A 37 -5.66 4.08 0.38
C ILE A 37 -6.85 4.39 -0.55
N VAL A 38 -7.05 3.57 -1.57
CA VAL A 38 -8.19 3.70 -2.50
C VAL A 38 -9.18 2.54 -2.37
N GLY A 39 -8.89 1.53 -1.55
CA GLY A 39 -9.76 0.36 -1.40
C GLY A 39 -9.31 -0.60 -0.31
N ASP A 40 -10.08 -1.68 -0.13
CA ASP A 40 -9.83 -2.69 0.90
C ASP A 40 -8.69 -3.64 0.53
N GLY A 41 -7.69 -3.73 1.39
CA GLY A 41 -6.67 -4.77 1.30
C GLY A 41 -5.57 -4.51 0.27
N THR A 42 -4.61 -5.43 0.25
CA THR A 42 -3.39 -5.34 -0.56
C THR A 42 -3.63 -5.19 -2.06
N PRO A 43 -4.55 -5.92 -2.73
CA PRO A 43 -4.79 -5.73 -4.16
C PRO A 43 -5.23 -4.30 -4.52
N ALA A 44 -6.07 -3.69 -3.68
CA ALA A 44 -6.53 -2.33 -3.91
C ALA A 44 -5.44 -1.27 -3.67
N ALA A 45 -4.40 -1.58 -2.90
CA ALA A 45 -3.23 -0.72 -2.76
C ALA A 45 -2.24 -0.92 -3.93
N LEU A 46 -2.01 -2.16 -4.34
CA LEU A 46 -0.93 -2.51 -5.26
C LEU A 46 -1.32 -2.47 -6.74
N LEU A 47 -2.55 -2.82 -7.12
CA LEU A 47 -2.99 -2.72 -8.52
C LEU A 47 -2.87 -1.27 -9.04
N PRO A 48 -3.33 -0.24 -8.31
CA PRO A 48 -3.17 1.14 -8.79
C PRO A 48 -1.70 1.57 -8.93
N ILE A 49 -0.82 1.14 -8.01
CA ILE A 49 0.62 1.45 -8.10
C ILE A 49 1.25 0.77 -9.32
N LEU A 50 0.91 -0.50 -9.56
CA LEU A 50 1.61 -1.36 -10.50
C LEU A 50 0.98 -1.38 -11.90
N THR A 51 -0.26 -0.89 -12.04
CA THR A 51 -0.99 -0.87 -13.32
C THR A 51 -1.59 0.49 -13.65
N GLY A 52 -1.80 1.35 -12.65
CA GLY A 52 -2.55 2.59 -12.82
C GLY A 52 -4.07 2.41 -12.76
N TYR A 53 -4.57 1.21 -12.47
CA TYR A 53 -5.99 0.85 -12.47
C TYR A 53 -6.43 0.16 -11.17
N THR A 54 -7.72 0.27 -10.87
CA THR A 54 -8.42 -0.54 -9.86
C THR A 54 -8.69 -1.96 -10.36
N GLU A 55 -9.05 -2.87 -9.45
CA GLU A 55 -9.44 -4.26 -9.82
C GLU A 55 -10.63 -4.30 -10.78
N ILE A 56 -11.58 -3.36 -10.69
CA ILE A 56 -12.80 -3.35 -11.50
C ILE A 56 -12.60 -2.78 -12.92
N GLU A 57 -11.54 -1.99 -13.12
CA GLU A 57 -11.16 -1.46 -14.44
C GLU A 57 -10.33 -2.46 -15.25
N LEU A 58 -9.82 -3.51 -14.59
CA LEU A 58 -8.99 -4.54 -15.19
C LEU A 58 -9.85 -5.72 -15.66
N PRO A 59 -9.36 -6.52 -16.63
CA PRO A 59 -10.04 -7.74 -17.04
C PRO A 59 -10.34 -8.68 -15.85
N GLU A 60 -11.49 -9.36 -15.90
CA GLU A 60 -11.91 -10.25 -14.81
C GLU A 60 -10.87 -11.35 -14.56
N SER A 61 -10.38 -11.44 -13.32
CA SER A 61 -9.41 -12.47 -12.90
C SER A 61 -9.74 -13.09 -11.54
N ARG A 62 -10.88 -12.73 -10.94
CA ARG A 62 -11.29 -13.25 -9.63
C ARG A 62 -11.65 -14.73 -9.73
N ARG A 63 -11.19 -15.50 -8.74
CA ARG A 63 -11.52 -16.93 -8.64
C ARG A 63 -13.03 -17.11 -8.47
N GLY A 64 -13.58 -18.09 -9.17
CA GLY A 64 -15.02 -18.40 -9.12
C GLY A 64 -15.89 -17.54 -10.04
N HIS A 65 -15.33 -16.56 -10.75
CA HIS A 65 -16.06 -15.78 -11.74
C HIS A 65 -15.99 -16.43 -13.13
N ALA A 66 -17.12 -16.41 -13.86
CA ALA A 66 -17.20 -16.93 -15.22
C ALA A 66 -16.32 -16.10 -16.16
N GLY A 67 -15.57 -16.77 -17.04
CA GLY A 67 -14.67 -16.10 -17.98
C GLY A 67 -13.42 -15.46 -17.35
N ALA A 68 -13.20 -15.64 -16.04
CA ALA A 68 -12.02 -15.08 -15.39
C ALA A 68 -10.73 -15.67 -15.99
N GLU A 69 -9.73 -14.82 -16.24
CA GLU A 69 -8.42 -15.22 -16.74
C GLU A 69 -7.32 -14.93 -15.72
N THR A 70 -6.07 -15.27 -16.04
CA THR A 70 -4.93 -14.95 -15.19
C THR A 70 -4.60 -13.47 -15.26
N VAL A 71 -3.84 -12.96 -14.29
CA VAL A 71 -3.52 -11.53 -14.21
C VAL A 71 -2.41 -11.13 -15.17
N ASP A 72 -1.85 -12.06 -15.95
CA ASP A 72 -0.79 -11.82 -16.95
C ASP A 72 -1.17 -10.75 -17.99
N GLN A 73 -2.47 -10.61 -18.28
CA GLN A 73 -3.00 -9.66 -19.26
C GLN A 73 -3.07 -8.21 -18.78
N TYR A 74 -2.81 -7.92 -17.51
CA TYR A 74 -2.90 -6.56 -16.99
C TYR A 74 -1.76 -5.67 -17.54
N PRO A 75 -1.96 -4.34 -17.60
CA PRO A 75 -0.95 -3.39 -18.08
C PRO A 75 0.10 -3.12 -17.00
N TRP A 76 0.85 -4.14 -16.65
CA TRP A 76 1.81 -4.07 -15.56
C TRP A 76 3.01 -3.18 -15.87
N ILE A 77 3.45 -2.42 -14.87
CA ILE A 77 4.61 -1.54 -14.94
C ILE A 77 5.92 -2.28 -15.26
N TRP A 78 6.05 -3.55 -14.86
CA TRP A 78 7.26 -4.33 -15.17
C TRP A 78 7.44 -4.61 -16.66
N ASN A 79 6.36 -4.61 -17.46
CA ASN A 79 6.48 -4.71 -18.91
C ASN A 79 7.19 -3.47 -19.47
N GLN A 80 6.74 -2.28 -19.06
CA GLN A 80 7.36 -1.01 -19.44
C GLN A 80 8.79 -0.87 -18.90
N LEU A 81 9.05 -1.33 -17.67
CA LEU A 81 10.40 -1.36 -17.09
C LEU A 81 11.35 -2.23 -17.92
N LYS A 82 10.90 -3.42 -18.32
CA LYS A 82 11.66 -4.33 -19.16
C LYS A 82 11.97 -3.71 -20.53
N ASP A 83 11.00 -3.05 -21.15
CA ASP A 83 11.20 -2.33 -22.42
C ASP A 83 12.22 -1.19 -22.29
N ASN A 84 12.39 -0.64 -21.09
CA ASN A 84 13.40 0.36 -20.76
C ASN A 84 14.70 -0.23 -20.19
N GLY A 85 14.91 -1.55 -20.34
CA GLY A 85 16.15 -2.24 -19.98
C GLY A 85 16.36 -2.51 -18.49
N TYR A 86 15.32 -2.34 -17.66
CA TYR A 86 15.40 -2.65 -16.24
C TYR A 86 15.41 -4.17 -16.02
N VAL A 87 16.26 -4.61 -15.10
CA VAL A 87 16.10 -5.93 -14.48
C VAL A 87 15.09 -5.80 -13.35
N THR A 88 14.18 -6.76 -13.24
CA THR A 88 13.03 -6.70 -12.34
C THR A 88 13.07 -7.83 -11.31
N GLN A 89 12.65 -7.54 -10.07
CA GLN A 89 12.42 -8.56 -9.05
C GLN A 89 11.17 -8.28 -8.23
N TRP A 90 10.47 -9.37 -7.88
CA TRP A 90 9.28 -9.34 -7.03
C TRP A 90 9.22 -10.55 -6.12
N ALA A 91 9.00 -10.32 -4.83
CA ALA A 91 8.74 -11.38 -3.88
C ALA A 91 7.83 -10.92 -2.74
N GLU A 92 7.00 -11.85 -2.28
CA GLU A 92 6.20 -11.71 -1.07
C GLU A 92 6.53 -12.89 -0.16
N ASP A 93 6.54 -12.71 1.14
CA ASP A 93 6.97 -13.80 2.01
C ASP A 93 5.82 -14.66 2.55
N MET A 94 4.54 -14.30 2.30
CA MET A 94 3.35 -15.05 2.73
C MET A 94 2.48 -15.48 1.54
N GLN A 95 2.84 -16.60 0.91
CA GLN A 95 2.26 -17.12 -0.32
C GLN A 95 0.87 -17.75 -0.14
N SER A 96 0.53 -18.19 1.07
CA SER A 96 -0.81 -18.69 1.42
C SER A 96 -1.93 -17.64 1.23
N VAL A 97 -1.59 -16.35 1.33
CA VAL A 97 -2.50 -15.21 1.10
C VAL A 97 -1.90 -14.20 0.11
N GLY A 98 -1.07 -14.66 -0.82
CA GLY A 98 -0.35 -13.80 -1.76
C GLY A 98 -1.27 -12.85 -2.54
N THR A 99 -0.82 -11.60 -2.74
CA THR A 99 -1.65 -10.48 -3.20
C THR A 99 -2.51 -10.84 -4.41
N PHE A 100 -1.89 -11.41 -5.44
CA PHE A 100 -2.55 -11.70 -6.72
C PHE A 100 -2.92 -13.17 -6.87
N GLN A 101 -2.63 -14.03 -5.90
CA GLN A 101 -2.85 -15.48 -6.01
C GLN A 101 -3.95 -15.97 -5.07
N TYR A 102 -4.30 -15.21 -4.03
CA TYR A 102 -5.34 -15.59 -3.08
C TYR A 102 -6.74 -15.47 -3.66
N ARG A 103 -7.19 -14.23 -4.01
CA ARG A 103 -8.53 -14.00 -4.59
C ARG A 103 -8.55 -14.03 -6.11
N LEU A 104 -7.43 -13.71 -6.75
CA LEU A 104 -7.31 -13.73 -8.21
C LEU A 104 -6.69 -15.04 -8.68
N LYS A 105 -6.79 -15.32 -9.98
CA LYS A 105 -6.20 -16.51 -10.60
C LYS A 105 -4.67 -16.52 -10.59
N GLY A 106 -4.03 -15.40 -10.23
CA GLY A 106 -2.57 -15.27 -10.19
C GLY A 106 -1.96 -15.22 -11.58
N PHE A 107 -0.63 -15.29 -11.60
CA PHE A 107 0.16 -15.34 -12.81
C PHE A 107 0.30 -16.77 -13.30
N ARG A 108 0.16 -16.95 -14.62
CA ARG A 108 0.58 -18.19 -15.29
C ARG A 108 2.09 -18.19 -15.48
N ASP A 109 2.62 -17.10 -16.01
CA ASP A 109 4.03 -16.94 -16.37
C ASP A 109 4.73 -16.03 -15.34
N PRO A 110 6.02 -16.24 -15.01
CA PRO A 110 6.73 -15.37 -14.08
C PRO A 110 6.71 -13.90 -14.57
N PRO A 111 6.18 -12.94 -13.78
CA PRO A 111 5.97 -11.57 -14.25
C PRO A 111 7.24 -10.71 -14.28
N VAL A 112 8.31 -11.18 -13.64
CA VAL A 112 9.57 -10.46 -13.44
C VAL A 112 10.75 -11.41 -13.62
N ASP A 113 11.94 -10.86 -13.85
CA ASP A 113 13.15 -11.66 -14.09
C ASP A 113 13.52 -12.52 -12.86
N HIS A 114 13.40 -11.94 -11.66
CA HIS A 114 13.63 -12.63 -10.39
C HIS A 114 12.35 -12.73 -9.58
N TYR A 115 11.60 -13.81 -9.81
CA TYR A 115 10.34 -14.05 -9.12
C TYR A 115 10.54 -14.93 -7.89
N GLY A 116 10.38 -14.35 -6.68
CA GLY A 116 10.63 -15.06 -5.42
C GLY A 116 9.56 -16.08 -5.02
N ARG A 117 8.40 -16.12 -5.69
CA ARG A 117 7.28 -16.99 -5.31
C ARG A 117 7.62 -18.48 -5.21
N PRO A 118 8.35 -19.11 -6.16
CA PRO A 118 8.69 -20.53 -6.05
C PRO A 118 9.47 -20.85 -4.77
N PHE A 119 10.40 -19.97 -4.36
CA PHE A 119 11.15 -20.12 -3.12
C PHE A 119 10.22 -20.07 -1.90
N TYR A 120 9.37 -19.05 -1.79
CA TYR A 120 8.49 -18.91 -0.63
C TYR A 120 7.38 -19.97 -0.57
N LEU A 121 6.89 -20.45 -1.72
CA LEU A 121 5.98 -21.60 -1.77
C LEU A 121 6.63 -22.87 -1.19
N PHE A 122 7.88 -23.14 -1.56
CA PHE A 122 8.61 -24.26 -1.00
C PHE A 122 8.88 -24.05 0.49
N ALA A 123 9.29 -22.85 0.88
CA ALA A 123 9.58 -22.49 2.27
C ALA A 123 8.37 -22.67 3.20
N GLU A 124 7.15 -22.35 2.74
CA GLU A 124 5.91 -22.60 3.49
C GLU A 124 5.57 -24.09 3.63
N ARG A 125 5.89 -24.91 2.62
CA ARG A 125 5.65 -26.36 2.65
C ARG A 125 6.55 -27.10 3.63
N ILE A 126 7.76 -26.60 3.88
CA ILE A 126 8.73 -27.27 4.77
C ILE A 126 8.26 -27.22 6.24
N ASN A 127 7.16 -26.52 6.56
CA ASN A 127 6.49 -26.47 7.87
C ASN A 127 7.44 -26.67 9.06
N THR A 128 8.47 -25.82 9.13
CA THR A 128 9.39 -25.85 10.27
C THR A 128 8.63 -25.37 11.50
N LEU A 129 8.98 -25.90 12.67
CA LEU A 129 8.45 -25.43 13.97
C LEU A 129 8.68 -23.92 14.21
N LYS A 130 9.45 -23.24 13.34
CA LYS A 130 9.79 -21.82 13.40
C LYS A 130 9.38 -21.11 12.11
N GLN A 131 8.08 -20.85 11.94
CA GLN A 131 7.52 -20.21 10.73
C GLN A 131 8.19 -18.88 10.34
N LEU A 132 8.80 -18.17 11.30
CA LEU A 132 9.45 -16.87 11.12
C LEU A 132 10.94 -16.93 10.74
N CYS A 133 11.55 -18.12 10.68
CA CYS A 133 12.99 -18.28 10.45
C CYS A 133 13.30 -19.35 9.40
N PHE A 134 14.37 -19.12 8.63
CA PHE A 134 15.03 -20.13 7.82
C PHE A 134 16.35 -20.52 8.48
N GLY A 135 16.31 -21.54 9.33
CA GLY A 135 17.46 -21.92 10.15
C GLY A 135 17.83 -20.81 11.14
N SER A 136 19.01 -20.22 10.96
CA SER A 136 19.57 -19.18 11.84
C SER A 136 19.23 -17.75 11.41
N ILE A 137 18.56 -17.54 10.27
CA ILE A 137 18.16 -16.22 9.79
C ILE A 137 16.64 -16.05 9.83
N THR A 138 16.16 -14.83 10.02
CA THR A 138 14.73 -14.52 9.92
C THR A 138 14.27 -14.47 8.46
N ARG A 139 12.97 -14.61 8.21
CA ARG A 139 12.40 -14.42 6.86
C ARG A 139 12.72 -13.03 6.31
N LEU A 140 12.66 -12.01 7.15
CA LEU A 140 12.94 -10.63 6.76
C LEU A 140 14.42 -10.45 6.38
N GLN A 141 15.36 -11.03 7.14
CA GLN A 141 16.77 -11.07 6.76
C GLN A 141 17.01 -11.80 5.42
N ALA A 142 16.27 -12.87 5.14
CA ALA A 142 16.34 -13.56 3.86
C ALA A 142 15.86 -12.66 2.70
N MET A 143 14.78 -11.90 2.88
CA MET A 143 14.32 -10.90 1.89
C MET A 143 15.37 -9.80 1.66
N PHE A 144 15.98 -9.27 2.72
CA PHE A 144 17.03 -8.26 2.59
C PHE A 144 18.28 -8.81 1.91
N THR A 145 18.64 -10.06 2.18
CA THR A 145 19.72 -10.75 1.47
C THR A 145 19.40 -10.91 -0.01
N TRP A 146 18.15 -11.24 -0.35
CA TRP A 146 17.67 -11.31 -1.73
C TRP A 146 17.83 -9.96 -2.46
N ILE A 147 17.44 -8.85 -1.82
CA ILE A 147 17.63 -7.51 -2.38
C ILE A 147 19.11 -7.19 -2.56
N ARG A 148 19.94 -7.42 -1.55
CA ARG A 148 21.38 -7.16 -1.65
C ARG A 148 22.01 -7.92 -2.81
N ASN A 149 21.76 -9.23 -2.90
CA ASN A 149 22.30 -10.07 -3.97
C ASN A 149 21.87 -9.57 -5.36
N PHE A 150 20.67 -9.02 -5.48
CA PHE A 150 20.20 -8.41 -6.74
C PHE A 150 21.01 -7.15 -7.12
N PHE A 151 21.34 -6.31 -6.15
CA PHE A 151 22.23 -5.15 -6.39
C PHE A 151 23.66 -5.59 -6.71
N ASP A 152 24.18 -6.61 -6.02
CA ASP A 152 25.52 -7.18 -6.25
C ASP A 152 25.63 -7.80 -7.66
N MET A 153 24.58 -8.51 -8.10
CA MET A 153 24.54 -9.22 -9.39
C MET A 153 24.43 -8.27 -10.59
N TYR A 154 23.76 -7.12 -10.40
CA TYR A 154 23.49 -6.16 -11.47
C TYR A 154 24.06 -4.77 -11.12
N PRO A 155 25.40 -4.61 -11.11
CA PRO A 155 26.04 -3.37 -10.68
C PRO A 155 25.79 -2.18 -11.61
N HIS A 156 25.44 -2.44 -12.88
CA HIS A 156 25.34 -1.39 -13.91
C HIS A 156 23.96 -1.28 -14.55
N GLN A 157 23.13 -2.31 -14.44
CA GLN A 157 21.80 -2.33 -15.05
C GLN A 157 20.82 -1.51 -14.20
N PRO A 158 19.87 -0.78 -14.81
CA PRO A 158 18.77 -0.21 -14.07
C PRO A 158 17.94 -1.34 -13.43
N LYS A 159 17.41 -1.07 -12.24
CA LYS A 159 16.86 -2.09 -11.35
C LYS A 159 15.48 -1.66 -10.87
N PHE A 160 14.50 -2.54 -10.98
CA PHE A 160 13.23 -2.39 -10.27
C PHE A 160 13.07 -3.54 -9.29
N SER A 161 13.20 -3.21 -8.01
CA SER A 161 13.09 -4.17 -6.92
C SER A 161 11.84 -3.88 -6.11
N TYR A 162 10.90 -4.83 -6.05
CA TYR A 162 9.73 -4.73 -5.19
C TYR A 162 9.56 -5.96 -4.30
N LEU A 163 9.74 -5.81 -3.00
CA LEU A 163 9.53 -6.91 -2.06
C LEU A 163 8.54 -6.50 -0.96
N PHE A 164 7.72 -7.44 -0.52
CA PHE A 164 6.63 -7.17 0.43
C PHE A 164 6.61 -8.20 1.57
N HIS A 165 6.66 -7.72 2.81
CA HIS A 165 6.77 -8.54 4.00
C HIS A 165 5.46 -8.53 4.81
N SER A 166 4.85 -9.70 4.97
CA SER A 166 3.55 -9.87 5.65
C SER A 166 3.66 -10.57 7.00
N TYR A 167 4.65 -11.46 7.20
CA TYR A 167 4.67 -12.34 8.38
C TYR A 167 4.78 -11.62 9.74
N TYR A 168 5.36 -10.42 9.79
CA TYR A 168 5.46 -9.66 11.03
C TYR A 168 4.23 -8.80 11.35
N SER A 169 3.33 -8.58 10.39
CA SER A 169 2.32 -7.52 10.55
C SER A 169 0.92 -7.84 10.03
N HIS A 170 0.73 -8.87 9.19
CA HIS A 170 -0.57 -9.21 8.59
C HIS A 170 -1.68 -9.36 9.64
N ASN A 171 -1.55 -10.30 10.59
CA ASN A 171 -2.61 -10.57 11.58
C ASN A 171 -2.61 -9.61 12.78
N SER A 172 -1.43 -9.20 13.23
CA SER A 172 -1.23 -8.21 14.28
C SER A 172 0.12 -7.54 14.09
N ASN A 173 0.29 -6.32 14.61
CA ASN A 173 1.55 -5.60 14.53
C ASN A 173 2.51 -5.90 15.70
N ASP A 174 2.21 -6.88 16.55
CA ASP A 174 2.99 -7.17 17.77
C ASP A 174 4.41 -7.66 17.47
N ARG A 175 4.61 -8.27 16.29
CA ARG A 175 5.93 -8.75 15.83
C ARG A 175 6.71 -7.70 15.05
N LEU A 176 6.05 -6.62 14.62
CA LEU A 176 6.68 -5.56 13.84
C LEU A 176 7.90 -4.95 14.53
N PRO A 177 7.97 -4.77 15.86
CA PRO A 177 9.17 -4.27 16.53
C PRO A 177 10.45 -5.09 16.30
N TYR A 178 10.33 -6.39 15.97
CA TYR A 178 11.50 -7.20 15.62
C TYR A 178 12.16 -6.76 14.30
N ALA A 179 11.41 -6.07 13.43
CA ALA A 179 11.92 -5.56 12.16
C ALA A 179 12.81 -4.33 12.32
N ASP A 180 12.74 -3.59 13.44
CA ASP A 180 13.34 -2.24 13.53
C ASP A 180 14.86 -2.28 13.34
N ASN A 181 15.55 -3.16 14.08
CA ASN A 181 16.99 -3.29 13.91
C ASN A 181 17.34 -3.93 12.56
N GLU A 182 16.57 -4.92 12.08
CA GLU A 182 16.87 -5.61 10.82
C GLU A 182 16.76 -4.67 9.61
N LEU A 183 15.70 -3.87 9.55
CA LEU A 183 15.51 -2.88 8.48
C LEU A 183 16.51 -1.73 8.60
N LEU A 184 16.79 -1.24 9.81
CA LEU A 184 17.84 -0.23 10.01
C LEU A 184 19.20 -0.72 9.49
N THR A 185 19.63 -1.92 9.91
CA THR A 185 20.92 -2.48 9.48
C THR A 185 20.97 -2.69 7.97
N PHE A 186 19.87 -3.15 7.36
CA PHE A 186 19.77 -3.26 5.91
C PHE A 186 19.92 -1.89 5.22
N LEU A 187 19.21 -0.85 5.69
CA LEU A 187 19.28 0.49 5.10
C LEU A 187 20.65 1.14 5.28
N GLN A 188 21.31 0.93 6.42
CA GLN A 188 22.68 1.38 6.66
C GLN A 188 23.66 0.70 5.70
N MET A 189 23.49 -0.61 5.46
CA MET A 189 24.30 -1.34 4.48
C MET A 189 24.06 -0.83 3.06
N MET A 190 22.80 -0.63 2.65
CA MET A 190 22.48 -0.07 1.33
C MET A 190 23.12 1.32 1.13
N GLN A 191 23.13 2.16 2.17
CA GLN A 191 23.81 3.46 2.12
C GLN A 191 25.34 3.30 2.06
N ALA A 192 25.93 2.47 2.91
CA ALA A 192 27.38 2.31 3.02
C ALA A 192 28.02 1.74 1.74
N HIS A 193 27.31 0.89 1.00
CA HIS A 193 27.75 0.35 -0.29
C HIS A 193 27.46 1.26 -1.48
N GLY A 194 26.89 2.46 -1.27
CA GLY A 194 26.53 3.38 -2.35
C GLY A 194 25.32 2.94 -3.19
N TYR A 195 24.60 1.89 -2.79
CA TYR A 195 23.41 1.42 -3.52
C TYR A 195 22.26 2.42 -3.52
N LEU A 196 22.31 3.42 -2.63
CA LEU A 196 21.37 4.53 -2.61
C LEU A 196 21.85 5.75 -3.40
N ASP A 197 23.00 5.76 -4.06
CA ASP A 197 23.52 6.99 -4.71
C ASP A 197 22.74 7.39 -5.96
N ASP A 198 22.09 6.41 -6.59
CA ASP A 198 21.31 6.50 -7.83
C ASP A 198 19.91 5.85 -7.71
N THR A 199 19.52 5.40 -6.51
CA THR A 199 18.24 4.73 -6.25
C THR A 199 17.17 5.64 -5.65
N MET A 200 15.98 5.66 -6.26
CA MET A 200 14.74 6.08 -5.60
C MET A 200 14.30 4.98 -4.62
N LEU A 201 14.39 5.26 -3.33
CA LEU A 201 13.98 4.33 -2.27
C LEU A 201 12.57 4.66 -1.81
N ILE A 202 11.70 3.65 -1.83
CA ILE A 202 10.35 3.72 -1.28
C ILE A 202 10.22 2.65 -0.20
N ILE A 203 9.95 3.09 1.04
CA ILE A 203 9.53 2.21 2.14
C ILE A 203 8.06 2.51 2.41
N MET A 204 7.22 1.48 2.30
CA MET A 204 5.77 1.65 2.31
C MET A 204 5.03 0.58 3.10
N ALA A 205 3.73 0.76 3.23
CA ALA A 205 2.74 -0.24 3.56
C ALA A 205 1.53 -0.09 2.64
N ASP A 206 0.76 -1.16 2.46
CA ASP A 206 -0.44 -1.22 1.62
C ASP A 206 -1.66 -0.57 2.29
N HIS A 207 -1.87 -0.86 3.57
CA HIS A 207 -2.92 -0.34 4.44
C HIS A 207 -2.50 -0.47 5.90
N GLY A 208 -3.28 0.06 6.83
CA GLY A 208 -3.11 -0.21 8.27
C GLY A 208 -3.72 -1.55 8.71
N ALA A 209 -3.78 -1.78 10.02
CA ALA A 209 -4.17 -3.08 10.57
C ALA A 209 -5.63 -3.46 10.27
N ARG A 210 -5.84 -4.59 9.58
CA ARG A 210 -7.18 -5.08 9.19
C ARG A 210 -7.80 -6.12 10.13
N PHE A 211 -6.97 -6.81 10.92
CA PHE A 211 -7.39 -7.96 11.74
C PHE A 211 -7.29 -7.70 13.25
N SER A 212 -6.78 -6.54 13.65
CA SER A 212 -6.70 -6.15 15.06
C SER A 212 -8.05 -5.62 15.56
N ALA A 213 -8.32 -5.78 16.86
CA ALA A 213 -9.48 -5.17 17.50
C ALA A 213 -9.51 -3.63 17.32
N LEU A 214 -8.34 -3.02 17.10
CA LEU A 214 -8.20 -1.60 16.82
C LEU A 214 -9.04 -1.16 15.62
N ARG A 215 -9.14 -1.95 14.54
CA ARG A 215 -9.94 -1.61 13.33
C ARG A 215 -11.39 -1.25 13.64
N ARG A 216 -11.96 -1.80 14.71
CA ARG A 216 -13.35 -1.52 15.12
C ARG A 216 -13.52 -0.09 15.66
N THR A 217 -12.43 0.54 16.10
CA THR A 217 -12.43 1.90 16.63
C THR A 217 -12.31 2.93 15.49
N TYR A 218 -12.75 4.16 15.75
CA TYR A 218 -12.58 5.29 14.82
C TYR A 218 -11.10 5.50 14.45
N GLN A 219 -10.23 5.51 15.46
CA GLN A 219 -8.78 5.65 15.26
C GLN A 219 -8.22 4.53 14.38
N GLY A 220 -8.67 3.29 14.57
CA GLY A 220 -8.25 2.18 13.73
C GLY A 220 -8.67 2.29 12.28
N LYS A 221 -9.88 2.78 12.00
CA LYS A 221 -10.34 3.04 10.62
C LYS A 221 -9.49 4.12 9.93
N LEU A 222 -9.13 5.19 10.65
CA LEU A 222 -8.22 6.21 10.12
C LEU A 222 -6.82 5.63 9.88
N GLU A 223 -6.28 4.87 10.84
CA GLU A 223 -4.98 4.23 10.69
C GLU A 223 -4.96 3.17 9.58
N GLU A 224 -6.07 2.47 9.33
CA GLU A 224 -6.25 1.58 8.18
C GLU A 224 -6.07 2.33 6.86
N ARG A 225 -6.65 3.53 6.76
CA ARG A 225 -6.66 4.36 5.54
C ARG A 225 -5.37 5.12 5.29
N LEU A 226 -4.53 5.27 6.32
CA LEU A 226 -3.31 6.09 6.31
C LEU A 226 -2.06 5.22 6.56
N PRO A 227 -1.68 4.35 5.61
CA PRO A 227 -0.48 3.52 5.72
C PRO A 227 0.81 4.35 5.70
N PHE A 228 1.90 3.72 6.13
CA PHE A 228 3.21 4.35 6.02
C PHE A 228 3.64 4.44 4.55
N MET A 229 4.15 5.60 4.13
CA MET A 229 4.75 5.79 2.82
C MET A 229 5.87 6.81 2.95
N SER A 230 7.08 6.44 2.53
CA SER A 230 8.22 7.34 2.48
C SER A 230 8.97 7.19 1.18
N ILE A 231 9.41 8.32 0.64
CA ILE A 231 10.11 8.41 -0.64
C ILE A 231 11.42 9.15 -0.43
N ARG A 232 12.52 8.54 -0.85
CA ARG A 232 13.85 9.14 -0.83
C ARG A 232 14.43 9.13 -2.23
N MET A 233 14.80 10.31 -2.73
CA MET A 233 15.44 10.48 -4.03
C MET A 233 16.97 10.45 -3.91
N PRO A 234 17.69 10.05 -4.98
CA PRO A 234 19.16 10.12 -5.04
C PRO A 234 19.71 11.51 -4.67
N PRO A 235 20.86 11.64 -3.97
CA PRO A 235 21.35 12.95 -3.50
C PRO A 235 21.63 13.90 -4.67
N LYS A 236 22.19 13.37 -5.77
CA LYS A 236 22.42 14.13 -7.01
C LYS A 236 21.11 14.63 -7.63
N PHE A 237 20.07 13.78 -7.66
CA PHE A 237 18.74 14.18 -8.13
C PHE A 237 18.17 15.31 -7.27
N GLN A 238 18.31 15.22 -5.94
CA GLN A 238 17.82 16.25 -5.04
C GLN A 238 18.49 17.61 -5.26
N ALA A 239 19.82 17.61 -5.47
CA ALA A 239 20.59 18.83 -5.73
C ALA A 239 20.28 19.42 -7.11
N GLN A 240 20.08 18.58 -8.13
CA GLN A 240 19.83 18.99 -9.50
C GLN A 240 18.39 19.48 -9.73
N TYR A 241 17.41 18.90 -9.01
CA TYR A 241 15.99 19.19 -9.19
C TYR A 241 15.32 19.72 -7.91
N PRO A 242 15.76 20.88 -7.37
CA PRO A 242 15.26 21.41 -6.11
C PRO A 242 13.75 21.74 -6.15
N THR A 243 13.23 22.16 -7.32
CA THR A 243 11.79 22.42 -7.51
C THR A 243 10.96 21.14 -7.39
N ILE A 244 11.41 20.04 -8.01
CA ILE A 244 10.76 18.73 -7.88
C ILE A 244 10.75 18.28 -6.42
N MET A 245 11.88 18.45 -5.73
CA MET A 245 11.97 18.10 -4.32
C MET A 245 11.12 19.00 -3.42
N LYS A 246 10.93 20.27 -3.79
CA LYS A 246 9.98 21.16 -3.11
C LYS A 246 8.54 20.66 -3.31
N ASN A 247 8.16 20.29 -4.53
CA ASN A 247 6.83 19.77 -4.84
C ASN A 247 6.56 18.47 -4.07
N LEU A 248 7.50 17.52 -4.07
CA LEU A 248 7.38 16.27 -3.30
C LEU A 248 7.15 16.54 -1.81
N ARG A 249 7.88 17.50 -1.22
CA ARG A 249 7.70 17.89 0.19
C ARG A 249 6.35 18.56 0.44
N LEU A 250 5.86 19.40 -0.45
CA LEU A 250 4.53 20.01 -0.35
C LEU A 250 3.42 18.96 -0.48
N ASN A 251 3.53 18.07 -1.48
CA ASN A 251 2.60 16.97 -1.71
C ASN A 251 2.56 15.98 -0.54
N SER A 252 3.64 15.87 0.22
CA SER A 252 3.64 15.06 1.44
C SER A 252 2.56 15.48 2.44
N HIS A 253 2.08 16.72 2.38
CA HIS A 253 1.00 17.25 3.21
C HIS A 253 -0.37 17.30 2.51
N ARG A 254 -0.49 16.77 1.29
CA ARG A 254 -1.71 16.78 0.48
C ARG A 254 -2.27 15.37 0.29
N LEU A 255 -3.55 15.30 -0.11
CA LEU A 255 -4.18 14.03 -0.46
C LEU A 255 -3.45 13.39 -1.65
N THR A 256 -2.74 12.31 -1.36
CA THR A 256 -2.03 11.49 -2.35
C THR A 256 -2.49 10.05 -2.22
N THR A 257 -2.38 9.30 -3.29
CA THR A 257 -2.97 7.96 -3.45
C THR A 257 -1.98 7.03 -4.14
N PRO A 258 -2.22 5.71 -4.11
CA PRO A 258 -1.58 4.73 -4.99
C PRO A 258 -1.43 5.17 -6.45
N PHE A 259 -2.42 5.86 -7.05
CA PHE A 259 -2.35 6.32 -8.43
C PHE A 259 -1.33 7.42 -8.66
N ASP A 260 -1.13 8.32 -7.69
CA ASP A 260 -0.12 9.39 -7.80
C ASP A 260 1.30 8.82 -7.85
N LEU A 261 1.54 7.71 -7.14
CA LEU A 261 2.81 7.00 -7.21
C LEU A 261 3.01 6.34 -8.59
N HIS A 262 1.97 5.75 -9.17
CA HIS A 262 2.02 5.23 -10.53
C HIS A 262 2.32 6.33 -11.56
N GLU A 263 1.62 7.47 -11.47
CA GLU A 263 1.85 8.64 -12.32
C GLU A 263 3.28 9.18 -12.17
N THR A 264 3.86 9.08 -10.97
CA THR A 264 5.27 9.42 -10.73
C THR A 264 6.22 8.49 -11.48
N PHE A 265 5.92 7.20 -11.58
CA PHE A 265 6.72 6.28 -12.41
C PHE A 265 6.57 6.59 -13.90
N GLN A 266 5.36 6.91 -14.35
CA GLN A 266 5.13 7.33 -15.74
C GLN A 266 5.90 8.61 -16.08
N HIS A 267 6.00 9.56 -15.15
CA HIS A 267 6.87 10.72 -15.27
C HIS A 267 8.34 10.32 -15.36
N LEU A 268 8.83 9.40 -14.53
CA LEU A 268 10.21 8.94 -14.59
C LEU A 268 10.58 8.31 -15.96
N PHE A 269 9.68 7.56 -16.59
CA PHE A 269 9.92 7.01 -17.94
C PHE A 269 10.03 8.09 -19.03
N GLN A 270 9.42 9.24 -18.81
CA GLN A 270 9.40 10.36 -19.75
C GLN A 270 10.25 11.54 -19.27
N PHE A 271 11.07 11.34 -18.24
CA PHE A 271 11.75 12.43 -17.54
C PHE A 271 12.71 13.24 -18.41
N HIS A 272 13.24 12.62 -19.47
CA HIS A 272 14.12 13.25 -20.45
C HIS A 272 13.44 13.47 -21.81
N ALA A 273 12.11 13.40 -21.87
CA ALA A 273 11.35 13.75 -23.06
C ALA A 273 11.53 15.24 -23.40
N ARG A 274 11.37 15.58 -24.69
CA ARG A 274 11.47 16.98 -25.15
C ARG A 274 10.33 17.84 -24.64
N ALA A 275 9.13 17.27 -24.56
CA ALA A 275 7.96 17.94 -24.02
C ALA A 275 7.96 17.84 -22.49
N PRO A 276 7.50 18.88 -21.77
CA PRO A 276 7.21 18.76 -20.35
C PRO A 276 6.26 17.60 -20.08
N TYR A 277 6.49 16.90 -18.97
CA TYR A 277 5.54 15.89 -18.51
C TYR A 277 4.26 16.57 -18.03
N GLU A 278 3.11 16.01 -18.40
CA GLU A 278 1.80 16.43 -17.90
C GLU A 278 1.07 15.18 -17.42
N SER A 279 0.58 15.24 -16.18
CA SER A 279 -0.22 14.16 -15.61
C SER A 279 -1.48 13.93 -16.45
N LYS A 280 -1.74 12.67 -16.82
CA LYS A 280 -2.72 12.34 -17.87
C LYS A 280 -4.18 12.34 -17.42
N SER A 281 -4.43 12.40 -16.12
CA SER A 281 -5.76 12.30 -15.54
C SER A 281 -5.92 13.21 -14.34
N ASN A 282 -7.14 13.70 -14.12
CA ASN A 282 -7.47 14.45 -12.91
C ASN A 282 -7.46 13.58 -11.65
N ARG A 283 -7.48 12.24 -11.80
CA ARG A 283 -7.42 11.32 -10.67
C ARG A 283 -6.03 11.10 -10.11
N SER A 284 -4.98 11.44 -10.85
CA SER A 284 -3.60 11.10 -10.49
C SER A 284 -2.63 12.16 -10.97
N PHE A 285 -1.79 12.61 -10.06
CA PHE A 285 -0.76 13.59 -10.32
C PHE A 285 0.60 12.99 -10.00
N SER A 286 1.59 13.22 -10.86
CA SER A 286 2.97 12.93 -10.53
C SER A 286 3.36 13.67 -9.25
N LEU A 287 3.99 12.98 -8.31
CA LEU A 287 4.46 13.57 -7.06
C LEU A 287 5.59 14.59 -7.26
N PHE A 288 6.12 14.71 -8.48
CA PHE A 288 7.08 15.72 -8.90
C PHE A 288 6.41 17.04 -9.34
N GLU A 289 5.12 17.01 -9.63
CA GLU A 289 4.28 18.19 -9.89
C GLU A 289 3.51 18.57 -8.62
N LEU A 290 2.87 19.75 -8.57
CA LEU A 290 2.05 20.10 -7.41
C LEU A 290 0.68 19.42 -7.50
N VAL A 291 0.39 18.52 -6.57
CA VAL A 291 -0.96 17.98 -6.38
C VAL A 291 -1.87 19.11 -5.88
N PRO A 292 -3.07 19.34 -6.43
CA PRO A 292 -3.95 20.43 -5.97
C PRO A 292 -4.24 20.34 -4.47
N GLU A 293 -4.17 21.49 -3.77
CA GLU A 293 -4.38 21.53 -2.32
C GLU A 293 -5.82 21.27 -1.90
N ASN A 294 -6.76 21.64 -2.77
CA ASN A 294 -8.19 21.44 -2.61
C ASN A 294 -8.69 20.14 -3.28
N ARG A 295 -7.78 19.20 -3.62
CA ARG A 295 -8.16 17.91 -4.21
C ARG A 295 -9.03 17.13 -3.23
N THR A 296 -10.21 16.70 -3.69
CA THR A 296 -11.13 15.88 -2.89
C THR A 296 -10.92 14.39 -3.14
N CYS A 297 -11.42 13.54 -2.23
CA CYS A 297 -11.42 12.08 -2.43
C CYS A 297 -12.16 11.66 -3.71
N ALA A 298 -13.28 12.31 -4.04
CA ALA A 298 -14.00 12.05 -5.29
C ALA A 298 -13.14 12.38 -6.53
N GLN A 299 -12.41 13.49 -6.52
CA GLN A 299 -11.46 13.82 -7.59
C GLN A 299 -10.30 12.83 -7.65
N ALA A 300 -9.89 12.27 -6.51
CA ALA A 300 -8.85 11.25 -6.41
C ALA A 300 -9.34 9.82 -6.71
N ASP A 301 -10.62 9.65 -7.08
CA ASP A 301 -11.24 8.35 -7.29
C ASP A 301 -11.16 7.42 -6.06
N VAL A 302 -11.27 8.03 -4.87
CA VAL A 302 -11.33 7.35 -3.57
C VAL A 302 -12.79 7.33 -3.12
N ASP A 303 -13.37 6.14 -2.98
CA ASP A 303 -14.71 6.01 -2.43
C ASP A 303 -14.81 6.66 -1.03
N GLN A 304 -15.96 7.23 -0.72
CA GLN A 304 -16.21 7.91 0.55
C GLN A 304 -15.88 7.01 1.77
N HIS A 305 -16.09 5.70 1.64
CA HIS A 305 -15.72 4.72 2.65
C HIS A 305 -14.22 4.67 2.95
N TRP A 306 -13.36 4.94 1.96
CA TRP A 306 -11.89 4.88 2.08
C TRP A 306 -11.24 6.24 2.28
N CYS A 307 -12.01 7.32 2.14
CA CYS A 307 -11.54 8.67 2.37
C CYS A 307 -11.17 8.90 3.85
N ALA A 308 -9.98 9.45 4.13
CA ALA A 308 -9.60 9.92 5.47
C ALA A 308 -9.81 11.43 5.67
N CYS A 309 -10.19 12.17 4.62
CA CYS A 309 -10.56 13.60 4.68
C CYS A 309 -11.96 13.77 5.26
N LEU A 310 -12.19 13.22 6.45
CA LEU A 310 -13.52 13.19 7.07
C LEU A 310 -13.80 14.52 7.77
N ASP A 311 -14.85 15.19 7.31
CA ASP A 311 -15.46 16.29 8.05
C ASP A 311 -16.79 15.80 8.64
N TRP A 312 -16.96 16.01 9.95
CA TRP A 312 -18.21 15.68 10.61
C TRP A 312 -19.20 16.82 10.42
N HIS A 313 -20.33 16.51 9.79
CA HIS A 313 -21.46 17.42 9.75
C HIS A 313 -22.52 16.97 10.75
N ASP A 314 -22.91 17.88 11.63
CA ASP A 314 -24.09 17.67 12.45
C ASP A 314 -25.33 17.74 11.56
N ILE A 315 -26.17 16.71 11.62
CA ILE A 315 -27.41 16.64 10.86
C ILE A 315 -28.58 16.64 11.83
N LEU A 316 -29.61 17.41 11.49
CA LEU A 316 -30.85 17.41 12.25
C LEU A 316 -31.57 16.07 12.06
N VAL A 317 -31.76 15.36 13.16
CA VAL A 317 -32.37 14.02 13.24
C VAL A 317 -33.83 14.02 12.76
N ASN A 318 -34.46 15.19 12.69
CA ASN A 318 -35.83 15.37 12.19
C ASN A 318 -35.93 15.44 10.66
N THR A 319 -34.81 15.43 9.93
CA THR A 319 -34.85 15.43 8.47
C THR A 319 -35.45 14.11 7.95
N SER A 320 -36.30 14.21 6.93
CA SER A 320 -37.06 13.07 6.40
C SER A 320 -36.16 11.91 5.97
N ILE A 321 -34.99 12.22 5.38
CA ILE A 321 -34.02 11.23 4.93
C ILE A 321 -33.44 10.43 6.10
N ILE A 322 -33.16 11.06 7.24
CA ILE A 322 -32.57 10.42 8.41
C ILE A 322 -33.58 9.52 9.11
N GLN A 323 -34.84 9.96 9.18
CA GLN A 323 -35.90 9.09 9.67
C GLN A 323 -36.18 7.91 8.73
N GLN A 324 -36.09 8.11 7.41
CA GLN A 324 -36.23 7.02 6.44
C GLN A 324 -35.09 6.01 6.54
N TYR A 325 -33.84 6.46 6.62
CA TYR A 325 -32.69 5.59 6.85
C TYR A 325 -32.78 4.87 8.20
N GLY A 326 -33.13 5.60 9.26
CA GLY A 326 -33.34 5.02 10.59
C GLY A 326 -34.38 3.91 10.60
N ARG A 327 -35.55 4.16 9.99
CA ARG A 327 -36.61 3.15 9.81
C ARG A 327 -36.14 1.97 8.97
N ALA A 328 -35.51 2.21 7.81
CA ALA A 328 -35.02 1.14 6.94
C ALA A 328 -33.99 0.22 7.64
N VAL A 329 -33.11 0.79 8.47
CA VAL A 329 -32.15 0.01 9.26
C VAL A 329 -32.86 -0.79 10.36
N VAL A 330 -33.79 -0.18 11.10
CA VAL A 330 -34.60 -0.87 12.12
C VAL A 330 -35.41 -2.00 11.48
N ASP A 331 -36.08 -1.73 10.37
CA ASP A 331 -36.85 -2.72 9.61
C ASP A 331 -35.95 -3.85 9.09
N PHE A 332 -34.77 -3.53 8.57
CA PHE A 332 -33.79 -4.53 8.16
C PHE A 332 -33.35 -5.42 9.33
N LEU A 333 -33.10 -4.84 10.51
CA LEU A 333 -32.68 -5.58 11.70
C LEU A 333 -33.80 -6.43 12.30
N ASN A 334 -35.03 -5.90 12.32
CA ASN A 334 -36.21 -6.62 12.82
C ASN A 334 -36.66 -7.74 11.87
N ASN A 335 -36.49 -7.55 10.55
CA ASN A 335 -36.92 -8.53 9.55
C ASN A 335 -35.85 -9.59 9.22
N ASN A 336 -34.57 -9.33 9.47
CA ASN A 336 -33.53 -10.34 9.33
C ASN A 336 -33.24 -10.99 10.69
N ASN A 337 -33.44 -12.31 10.80
CA ASN A 337 -33.26 -13.10 12.03
C ASN A 337 -31.77 -13.23 12.46
N TRP A 338 -31.07 -12.13 12.74
CA TRP A 338 -29.68 -12.14 13.23
C TRP A 338 -29.57 -12.56 14.71
N VAL A 339 -30.68 -12.60 15.45
CA VAL A 339 -30.72 -13.04 16.84
C VAL A 339 -31.02 -14.54 16.89
N TRP A 340 -29.99 -15.34 17.18
CA TRP A 340 -30.04 -16.81 17.28
C TRP A 340 -30.97 -17.37 18.37
N ASN A 341 -31.69 -16.52 19.11
CA ASN A 341 -32.62 -16.94 20.15
C ASN A 341 -33.76 -15.92 20.32
N LYS A 342 -34.90 -16.16 19.66
CA LYS A 342 -36.09 -15.27 19.68
C LYS A 342 -36.71 -15.06 21.08
N LYS A 343 -36.31 -15.84 22.09
CA LYS A 343 -36.88 -15.80 23.44
C LYS A 343 -36.55 -14.51 24.22
N TYR A 344 -35.59 -13.71 23.73
CA TYR A 344 -35.12 -12.47 24.39
C TYR A 344 -34.99 -11.27 23.44
N ALA A 345 -35.58 -11.33 22.24
CA ALA A 345 -35.52 -10.21 21.29
C ALA A 345 -36.63 -9.19 21.60
N CYS A 346 -36.26 -7.95 21.89
CA CYS A 346 -37.17 -6.80 21.89
C CYS A 346 -37.09 -6.10 20.53
N ASP A 347 -38.21 -5.59 20.03
CA ASP A 347 -38.21 -4.72 18.85
C ASP A 347 -37.39 -3.46 19.14
N LEU A 348 -36.49 -3.12 18.23
CA LEU A 348 -35.70 -1.89 18.32
C LEU A 348 -36.59 -0.70 17.93
N ASP A 349 -36.58 0.35 18.76
CA ASP A 349 -37.22 1.63 18.47
C ASP A 349 -36.15 2.73 18.27
N TYR A 350 -36.49 3.71 17.43
CA TYR A 350 -35.59 4.76 16.97
C TYR A 350 -35.37 5.82 18.07
N SER A 351 -34.10 6.13 18.41
CA SER A 351 -33.76 7.18 19.37
C SER A 351 -32.83 8.27 18.79
N SER A 352 -32.83 9.43 19.45
CA SER A 352 -32.73 10.77 18.86
C SER A 352 -31.32 11.35 18.66
N SER A 353 -30.33 10.54 18.29
CA SER A 353 -29.03 11.10 17.88
C SER A 353 -28.38 10.30 16.75
N MET A 354 -28.04 10.97 15.66
CA MET A 354 -27.37 10.36 14.50
C MET A 354 -26.34 11.34 13.94
N LYS A 355 -25.10 10.89 13.79
CA LYS A 355 -24.05 11.63 13.08
C LYS A 355 -23.76 10.91 11.78
N ILE A 356 -23.53 11.67 10.70
CA ILE A 356 -23.13 11.09 9.42
C ILE A 356 -21.76 11.67 9.04
N LEU A 357 -20.99 10.81 8.39
CA LEU A 357 -19.68 11.13 7.85
C LEU A 357 -19.87 11.85 6.51
N GLY A 358 -19.36 13.08 6.40
CA GLY A 358 -19.28 13.84 5.14
C GLY A 358 -18.11 13.39 4.30
#